data_AF-A0A8J6HKP7-F1
#
_entry.id   AF-A0A8J6HKP7-F1
#
_cell.length_a   1.000
_cell.length_b   1.000
_cell.length_c   1.000
_cell.angle_alpha   90.00
_cell.angle_beta   90.00
_cell.angle_gamma   90.00
#
_symmetry.space_group_name_H-M   'P 1'
#
loop_
_entity.id
_entity.type
_entity.pdbx_description
1 polymer ?
#
loop_
_entity_poly.entity_id
_entity_poly.type
_entity_poly.pdbx_seq_one_letter_code
_entity_poly.pdbx_strand_id
1 'polypeptide(L)'
;MLASLPTKDAQGRHLLFLTILENQNEKTVEFLLSCSSESDKERWVEAFSPPKSEDPDETLYECWDCPQVTAIHAYPASQPDELALSRGDTINVLRKMADGWYHGERMRDGQTGWFPANYTTEVANPHVRSRNLKQRYRLLAFSENYLKTK
;
A
#
# COMPACT_ATOMS: atom_id res chain seq x y z
N MET A 1 4.79 24.54 15.87
CA MET A 1 6.27 24.58 15.99
C MET A 1 6.83 23.48 15.12
N LEU A 2 7.28 23.82 13.91
CA LEU A 2 8.03 22.88 13.08
C LEU A 2 9.48 22.90 13.57
N ALA A 3 10.02 21.75 13.94
CA ALA A 3 11.43 21.62 14.25
C ALA A 3 12.24 22.08 13.02
N SER A 4 13.05 23.12 13.19
CA SER A 4 13.99 23.56 12.17
C SER A 4 14.98 22.43 11.90
N LEU A 5 15.01 21.93 10.67
CA LEU A 5 16.02 20.96 10.24
C LEU A 5 17.41 21.60 10.38
N PRO A 6 18.39 20.89 10.97
CA PRO A 6 19.72 21.42 11.18
C PRO A 6 20.40 21.58 9.83
N THR A 7 20.33 22.79 9.29
CA THR A 7 21.14 23.25 8.16
C THR A 7 22.40 23.85 8.75
N LYS A 8 23.40 23.00 9.02
CA LYS A 8 24.79 23.41 9.17
C LYS A 8 25.70 22.19 9.03
N ASP A 9 26.55 22.25 8.02
CA ASP A 9 27.75 21.42 7.84
C ASP A 9 27.55 19.98 7.36
N ALA A 10 26.79 19.76 6.30
CA ALA A 10 26.91 18.52 5.53
C ALA A 10 27.95 18.71 4.42
N GLN A 11 29.13 18.10 4.55
CA GLN A 11 30.19 18.03 3.53
C GLN A 11 29.79 17.21 2.28
N GLY A 12 28.52 17.23 1.86
CA GLY A 12 28.00 16.47 0.73
C GLY A 12 28.05 14.94 0.92
N ARG A 13 28.22 14.46 2.16
CA ARG A 13 28.28 13.02 2.48
C ARG A 13 26.93 12.52 3.00
N HIS A 14 26.62 11.26 2.71
CA HIS A 14 25.40 10.55 3.13
C HIS A 14 24.08 11.26 2.75
N LEU A 15 23.95 11.61 1.47
CA LEU A 15 22.76 12.26 0.93
C LEU A 15 21.65 11.25 0.59
N LEU A 16 20.40 11.69 0.73
CA LEU A 16 19.18 10.99 0.30
C LEU A 16 18.37 11.90 -0.60
N PHE A 17 17.81 11.33 -1.67
CA PHE A 17 16.83 12.00 -2.51
C PHE A 17 15.44 11.45 -2.18
N LEU A 18 14.54 12.33 -1.77
CA LEU A 18 13.17 11.97 -1.39
C LEU A 18 12.20 12.68 -2.32
N THR A 19 11.37 11.91 -3.03
CA THR A 19 10.24 12.42 -3.80
C THR A 19 8.96 12.14 -3.04
N ILE A 20 8.28 13.19 -2.58
CA ILE A 20 6.91 13.08 -2.08
C ILE A 20 5.99 13.21 -3.29
N LEU A 21 5.28 12.13 -3.64
CA LEU A 21 4.42 12.09 -4.83
C LEU A 21 3.21 13.03 -4.71
N GLU A 22 2.62 13.12 -3.52
CA GLU A 22 1.48 14.00 -3.23
C GLU A 22 1.57 14.52 -1.79
N ASN A 23 1.77 15.83 -1.61
CA ASN A 23 1.74 16.47 -0.29
C ASN A 23 0.33 17.01 0.06
N GLN A 24 0.17 17.66 1.22
CA GLN A 24 -1.11 18.25 1.66
C GLN A 24 -1.68 19.32 0.71
N ASN A 25 -0.91 19.77 -0.27
CA ASN A 25 -1.30 20.73 -1.31
C ASN A 25 -1.47 20.04 -2.68
N GLU A 26 -1.56 18.72 -2.71
CA GLU A 26 -1.73 17.89 -3.92
C GLU A 26 -0.57 18.07 -4.94
N LYS A 27 0.65 18.36 -4.45
CA LYS A 27 1.83 18.56 -5.29
C LYS A 27 2.88 17.48 -5.08
N THR A 28 3.57 17.14 -6.15
CA THR A 28 4.84 16.41 -6.10
C THR A 28 5.97 17.37 -5.71
N VAL A 29 6.77 16.98 -4.73
CA VAL A 29 7.94 17.76 -4.28
C VAL A 29 9.13 16.85 -4.07
N GLU A 30 10.33 17.39 -4.31
CA GLU A 30 11.59 16.66 -4.19
C GLU A 30 12.46 17.32 -3.14
N PHE A 31 13.13 16.51 -2.33
CA PHE A 31 14.05 16.95 -1.28
C PHE A 31 15.39 16.24 -1.43
N LEU A 32 16.47 17.02 -1.30
CA LEU A 32 17.80 16.48 -1.04
C LEU A 32 18.08 16.61 0.45
N LEU A 33 18.13 15.49 1.14
CA LEU A 33 18.35 15.39 2.58
C LEU A 33 19.79 14.98 2.85
N SER A 34 20.37 15.44 3.96
CA SER A 34 21.68 14.99 4.45
C SER A 34 21.53 14.27 5.77
N CYS A 35 22.14 13.10 5.90
CA CYS A 35 22.18 12.34 7.14
C CYS A 35 23.47 12.61 7.93
N SER A 36 23.38 12.48 9.26
CA SER A 36 24.50 12.74 10.16
C SER A 36 25.62 11.68 10.07
N SER A 37 25.29 10.48 9.60
CA SER A 37 26.20 9.36 9.40
C SER A 37 25.67 8.38 8.34
N GLU A 38 26.51 7.42 7.94
CA GLU A 38 26.09 6.31 7.07
C GLU A 38 24.99 5.46 7.72
N SER A 39 25.12 5.11 9.00
CA SER A 39 24.09 4.36 9.72
C SER A 39 22.76 5.12 9.82
N ASP A 40 22.82 6.45 9.93
CA ASP A 40 21.62 7.29 9.94
C ASP A 40 20.92 7.25 8.58
N LYS A 41 21.70 7.34 7.50
CA LYS A 41 21.20 7.17 6.12
C LYS A 41 20.55 5.80 5.92
N GLU A 42 21.23 4.73 6.29
CA GLU A 42 20.73 3.37 6.14
C GLU A 42 19.40 3.16 6.88
N ARG A 43 19.30 3.64 8.13
CA ARG A 43 18.04 3.57 8.91
C ARG A 43 16.89 4.31 8.23
N TRP A 44 17.14 5.49 7.66
CA TRP A 44 16.12 6.20 6.89
C TRP A 44 15.72 5.45 5.62
N VAL A 45 16.67 4.89 4.88
CA VAL A 45 16.39 4.07 3.69
C VAL A 45 15.56 2.84 4.05
N GLU A 46 15.91 2.15 5.13
CA GLU A 46 15.19 0.99 5.63
C GLU A 46 13.75 1.36 6.05
N ALA A 47 13.58 2.46 6.80
CA ALA A 47 12.26 2.92 7.25
C ALA A 47 11.30 3.28 6.10
N PHE A 48 11.83 3.71 4.96
CA PHE A 48 11.06 4.00 3.74
C PHE A 48 11.06 2.85 2.72
N SER A 49 11.81 1.78 2.97
CA SER A 49 11.78 0.60 2.11
C SER A 49 10.53 -0.22 2.42
N PRO A 50 9.89 -0.83 1.41
CA PRO A 50 8.85 -1.80 1.65
C PRO A 50 9.37 -2.94 2.56
N PRO A 51 8.51 -3.53 3.41
CA PRO A 51 8.87 -4.70 4.19
C PRO A 51 9.33 -5.80 3.25
N LYS A 52 10.45 -6.44 3.59
CA LYS A 52 11.00 -7.57 2.85
C LYS A 52 10.68 -8.83 3.64
N SER A 53 10.19 -9.86 2.96
CA SER A 53 10.09 -11.18 3.58
C SER A 53 11.48 -11.83 3.66
N GLU A 54 11.70 -12.65 4.70
CA GLU A 54 12.85 -13.56 4.74
C GLU A 54 12.69 -14.73 3.77
N ASP A 55 11.46 -15.00 3.35
CA ASP A 55 11.14 -15.99 2.32
C ASP A 55 11.32 -15.36 0.92
N PRO A 56 12.27 -15.85 0.10
CA PRO A 56 12.48 -15.33 -1.25
C PRO A 56 11.27 -15.57 -2.18
N ASP A 57 10.37 -16.49 -1.83
CA ASP A 57 9.16 -16.81 -2.60
C ASP A 57 7.93 -15.99 -2.16
N GLU A 58 8.10 -15.07 -1.19
CA GLU A 58 7.05 -14.15 -0.73
C GLU A 58 7.38 -12.70 -1.12
N THR A 59 6.42 -12.03 -1.77
CA THR A 59 6.46 -10.58 -1.98
C THR A 59 5.46 -9.88 -1.07
N LEU A 60 5.94 -8.96 -0.24
CA LEU A 60 5.13 -8.14 0.66
C LEU A 60 4.91 -6.74 0.07
N TYR A 61 3.71 -6.21 0.24
CA TYR A 61 3.34 -4.86 -0.17
C TYR A 61 2.74 -4.10 1.00
N GLU A 62 3.10 -2.83 1.11
CA GLU A 62 2.42 -1.90 1.99
C GLU A 62 1.01 -1.59 1.48
N CYS A 63 0.08 -1.30 2.39
CA CYS A 63 -1.31 -1.01 2.03
C CYS A 63 -1.45 0.24 1.13
N TRP A 64 -0.49 1.17 1.20
CA TRP A 64 -0.48 2.41 0.42
C TRP A 64 0.20 2.28 -0.96
N ASP A 65 1.00 1.22 -1.20
CA ASP A 65 1.65 0.94 -2.49
C ASP A 65 1.36 -0.48 -3.02
N CYS A 66 0.25 -1.06 -2.57
CA CYS A 66 -0.14 -2.40 -3.02
C CYS A 66 -0.69 -2.39 -4.46
N PRO A 67 -0.42 -3.45 -5.23
CA PRO A 67 -1.15 -3.74 -6.46
C PRO A 67 -2.64 -3.92 -6.17
N GLN A 68 -3.46 -3.64 -7.17
CA GLN A 68 -4.89 -3.90 -7.08
C GLN A 68 -5.28 -4.92 -8.15
N VAL A 69 -6.15 -5.85 -7.79
CA VAL A 69 -6.70 -6.84 -8.70
C VAL A 69 -8.23 -6.78 -8.72
N THR A 70 -8.81 -7.22 -9.83
CA THR A 70 -10.25 -7.41 -9.97
C THR A 70 -10.56 -8.89 -10.11
N ALA A 71 -11.49 -9.42 -9.31
CA ALA A 71 -11.96 -10.79 -9.43
C ALA A 71 -12.70 -11.01 -10.76
N ILE A 72 -12.22 -11.94 -11.57
CA ILE A 72 -12.86 -12.34 -12.84
C ILE A 72 -13.77 -13.56 -12.66
N HIS A 73 -13.58 -14.31 -11.58
CA HIS A 73 -14.38 -15.46 -11.17
C HIS A 73 -14.86 -15.30 -9.71
N ALA A 74 -15.95 -15.97 -9.35
CA ALA A 74 -16.35 -16.10 -7.96
C ALA A 74 -15.51 -17.20 -7.29
N TYR A 75 -15.14 -17.00 -6.03
CA TYR A 75 -14.36 -17.95 -5.24
C TYR A 75 -15.01 -18.10 -3.86
N PRO A 76 -15.60 -19.26 -3.53
CA PRO A 76 -16.08 -19.51 -2.18
C PRO A 76 -14.91 -19.84 -1.25
N ALA A 77 -14.80 -19.12 -0.14
CA ALA A 77 -13.83 -19.44 0.91
C ALA A 77 -14.18 -20.79 1.54
N SER A 78 -13.20 -21.68 1.56
CA SER A 78 -13.25 -23.02 2.13
C SER A 78 -12.55 -23.09 3.49
N GLN A 79 -11.55 -22.23 3.72
CA GLN A 79 -10.84 -22.11 4.98
C GLN A 79 -11.10 -20.77 5.67
N PRO A 80 -10.92 -20.66 7.00
CA PRO A 80 -11.18 -19.43 7.75
C PRO A 80 -10.29 -18.24 7.38
N ASP A 81 -9.10 -18.52 6.84
CA ASP A 81 -8.12 -17.55 6.38
C ASP A 81 -8.29 -17.14 4.91
N GLU A 82 -9.22 -17.78 4.19
CA GLU A 82 -9.52 -17.48 2.78
C GLU A 82 -10.53 -16.32 2.64
N LEU A 83 -10.28 -15.48 1.64
CA LEU A 83 -11.15 -14.39 1.24
C LEU A 83 -12.09 -14.85 0.13
N ALA A 84 -13.37 -14.99 0.43
CA ALA A 84 -14.38 -15.27 -0.59
C ALA A 84 -14.41 -14.13 -1.63
N LEU A 85 -14.55 -14.42 -2.92
CA LEU A 85 -14.61 -13.42 -3.99
C LEU A 85 -15.93 -13.50 -4.75
N SER A 86 -16.47 -12.32 -5.10
CA SER A 86 -17.50 -12.17 -6.12
C SER A 86 -16.89 -11.59 -7.38
N ARG A 87 -17.37 -11.99 -8.57
CA ARG A 87 -16.91 -11.40 -9.83
C ARG A 87 -17.10 -9.88 -9.80
N GLY A 88 -16.04 -9.14 -10.12
CA GLY A 88 -15.99 -7.68 -10.07
C GLY A 88 -15.45 -7.10 -8.75
N ASP A 89 -15.22 -7.93 -7.73
CA ASP A 89 -14.58 -7.45 -6.50
C ASP A 89 -13.21 -6.88 -6.78
N THR A 90 -12.93 -5.75 -6.14
CA THR A 90 -11.63 -5.09 -6.19
C THR A 90 -10.88 -5.37 -4.89
N ILE A 91 -9.66 -5.88 -5.00
CA ILE A 91 -8.85 -6.34 -3.88
C ILE A 91 -7.48 -5.67 -3.95
N ASN A 92 -7.04 -5.12 -2.82
CA ASN A 92 -5.67 -4.65 -2.62
C ASN A 92 -4.80 -5.84 -2.23
N VAL A 93 -3.74 -6.13 -2.99
CA VAL A 93 -2.87 -7.31 -2.79
C VAL A 93 -1.73 -6.95 -1.84
N LEU A 94 -1.76 -7.50 -0.64
CA LEU A 94 -0.78 -7.23 0.42
C LEU A 94 0.37 -8.24 0.37
N ARG A 95 0.13 -9.46 -0.08
CA ARG A 95 1.14 -10.51 -0.21
C ARG A 95 0.94 -11.34 -1.46
N LYS A 96 2.03 -11.76 -2.10
CA LYS A 96 2.03 -12.73 -3.20
C LYS A 96 2.99 -13.87 -2.87
N MET A 97 2.49 -15.10 -2.95
CA MET A 97 3.28 -16.33 -2.81
C MET A 97 3.60 -16.92 -4.18
N ALA A 98 4.75 -17.58 -4.31
CA ALA A 98 5.19 -18.20 -5.56
C ALA A 98 4.27 -19.35 -6.04
N ASP A 99 3.51 -19.97 -5.13
CA ASP A 99 2.54 -21.02 -5.42
C ASP A 99 1.22 -20.51 -6.04
N GLY A 100 1.09 -19.20 -6.22
CA GLY A 100 -0.06 -18.56 -6.85
C GLY A 100 -1.15 -18.08 -5.87
N TRP A 101 -0.88 -18.08 -4.57
CA TRP A 101 -1.79 -17.50 -3.58
C TRP A 101 -1.49 -16.04 -3.28
N TYR A 102 -2.53 -15.22 -3.26
CA TYR A 102 -2.47 -13.82 -2.87
C TYR A 102 -3.19 -13.64 -1.54
N HIS A 103 -2.61 -12.84 -0.65
CA HIS A 103 -3.31 -12.32 0.51
C HIS A 103 -3.66 -10.86 0.25
N GLY A 104 -4.91 -10.47 0.50
CA GLY A 104 -5.33 -9.11 0.21
C GLY A 104 -6.54 -8.67 0.99
N GLU A 105 -6.92 -7.41 0.76
CA GLU A 105 -8.05 -6.77 1.42
C GLU A 105 -9.09 -6.32 0.39
N ARG A 106 -10.33 -6.78 0.55
CA ARG A 106 -11.44 -6.44 -0.34
C ARG A 106 -11.94 -5.02 -0.06
N MET A 107 -11.99 -4.20 -1.10
CA MET A 107 -12.26 -2.77 -0.99
C MET A 107 -13.67 -2.40 -0.49
N ARG A 108 -14.66 -3.27 -0.69
CA ARG A 108 -16.08 -2.94 -0.40
C ARG A 108 -16.42 -3.01 1.09
N ASP A 109 -15.73 -3.86 1.84
CA ASP A 109 -16.03 -4.17 3.24
C ASP A 109 -14.80 -4.32 4.14
N GLY A 110 -13.59 -4.24 3.57
CA GLY A 110 -12.34 -4.32 4.32
C GLY A 110 -11.96 -5.72 4.78
N GLN A 111 -12.65 -6.77 4.32
CA GLN A 111 -12.30 -8.15 4.70
C GLN A 111 -10.96 -8.56 4.09
N THR A 112 -10.14 -9.23 4.89
CA THR A 112 -8.82 -9.72 4.50
C THR A 112 -8.78 -11.24 4.42
N GLY A 113 -7.96 -11.78 3.53
CA GLY A 113 -7.67 -13.22 3.49
C GLY A 113 -6.97 -13.65 2.21
N TRP A 114 -6.75 -14.96 2.10
CA TRP A 114 -6.10 -15.62 0.99
C TRP A 114 -7.04 -15.96 -0.15
N PHE A 115 -6.58 -15.81 -1.39
CA PHE A 115 -7.32 -16.21 -2.57
C PHE A 115 -6.36 -16.57 -3.73
N PRO A 116 -6.80 -17.41 -4.67
CA PRO A 116 -5.98 -17.83 -5.79
C PRO A 116 -5.83 -16.72 -6.84
N ALA A 117 -4.59 -16.45 -7.26
CA ALA A 117 -4.26 -15.36 -8.19
C ALA A 117 -4.99 -15.48 -9.54
N ASN A 118 -5.15 -16.71 -10.06
CA ASN A 118 -5.80 -17.00 -11.34
C ASN A 118 -7.31 -16.71 -11.35
N TYR A 119 -7.92 -16.37 -10.22
CA TYR A 119 -9.31 -15.88 -10.15
C TYR A 119 -9.40 -14.37 -10.36
N THR A 120 -8.27 -13.70 -10.56
CA THR A 120 -8.18 -12.25 -10.63
C THR A 120 -7.37 -11.75 -11.82
N THR A 121 -7.49 -10.46 -12.11
CA THR A 121 -6.68 -9.76 -13.12
C THR A 121 -6.16 -8.45 -12.54
N GLU A 122 -4.92 -8.07 -12.85
CA GLU A 122 -4.31 -6.85 -12.32
C GLU A 122 -4.96 -5.58 -12.90
N VAL A 123 -5.16 -4.59 -12.03
CA VAL A 123 -5.63 -3.25 -12.38
C VAL A 123 -4.41 -2.36 -12.64
N ALA A 124 -3.89 -2.43 -13.86
CA ALA A 124 -2.69 -1.68 -14.24
C ALA A 124 -2.92 -0.16 -14.39
N ASN A 125 -4.15 0.28 -14.66
CA ASN A 125 -4.44 1.69 -14.95
C ASN A 125 -4.46 2.56 -13.67
N PRO A 126 -3.55 3.54 -13.51
CA PRO A 126 -3.49 4.40 -12.32
C PRO A 126 -4.76 5.20 -12.06
N HIS A 127 -5.48 5.63 -13.11
CA HIS A 127 -6.74 6.35 -12.96
C HIS A 127 -7.83 5.45 -12.38
N VAL A 128 -7.84 4.16 -12.74
CA VAL A 128 -8.79 3.18 -12.19
C VAL A 128 -8.46 2.92 -10.73
N ARG A 129 -7.18 2.68 -10.39
CA ARG A 129 -6.72 2.53 -8.99
C ARG A 129 -7.15 3.72 -8.12
N SER A 130 -6.89 4.94 -8.61
CA SER A 130 -7.25 6.19 -7.92
C SER A 130 -8.76 6.32 -7.71
N ARG A 131 -9.57 5.96 -8.71
CA ARG A 131 -11.04 5.99 -8.60
C ARG A 131 -11.54 4.99 -7.57
N ASN A 132 -11.01 3.77 -7.58
CA ASN A 132 -11.40 2.71 -6.64
C ASN A 132 -11.08 3.12 -5.20
N LEU A 133 -9.92 3.77 -4.98
CA LEU A 133 -9.52 4.30 -3.68
C LEU A 133 -10.52 5.37 -3.17
N LYS A 134 -10.89 6.33 -4.04
CA LYS A 134 -11.89 7.37 -3.71
C LYS A 134 -13.26 6.77 -3.39
N GLN A 135 -13.68 5.72 -4.10
CA GLN A 135 -14.95 5.04 -3.83
C GLN A 135 -14.96 4.36 -2.46
N ARG A 136 -13.89 3.65 -2.11
CA ARG A 136 -13.74 3.06 -0.77
C ARG A 136 -13.80 4.13 0.32
N TYR A 137 -13.06 5.23 0.17
CA TYR A 137 -13.09 6.32 1.15
C TYR A 137 -14.51 6.85 1.38
N ARG A 138 -15.28 7.06 0.31
CA ARG A 138 -16.68 7.50 0.42
C ARG A 138 -17.54 6.51 1.20
N LEU A 139 -17.38 5.21 0.96
CA LEU A 139 -18.12 4.15 1.68
C LEU A 139 -17.76 4.12 3.16
N LEU A 140 -16.48 4.21 3.50
CA LEU A 140 -16.00 4.23 4.89
C LEU A 140 -16.44 5.49 5.63
N ALA A 141 -16.33 6.66 5.01
CA ALA A 141 -16.81 7.91 5.61
C ALA A 141 -18.33 7.88 5.82
N PHE A 142 -19.07 7.27 4.90
CA PHE A 142 -20.52 7.09 5.05
C PHE A 142 -20.87 6.12 6.18
N SER A 143 -20.19 4.97 6.29
CA SER A 143 -20.46 4.00 7.35
C SER A 143 -20.09 4.54 8.73
N GLU A 144 -19.00 5.29 8.85
CA GLU A 144 -18.61 5.97 10.09
C GLU A 144 -19.69 6.97 10.55
N ASN A 145 -20.24 7.76 9.63
CA ASN A 145 -21.34 8.68 9.94
C ASN A 145 -22.60 7.92 10.37
N TYR A 146 -22.94 6.81 9.73
CA TYR A 146 -24.09 5.99 10.12
C TYR A 146 -23.97 5.46 11.56
N LEU A 147 -22.78 5.02 11.97
CA LEU A 147 -22.53 4.54 13.35
C LEU A 147 -22.60 5.67 14.39
N LYS A 148 -22.26 6.92 14.01
CA LYS A 148 -22.33 8.09 14.92
C LYS A 148 -23.74 8.66 15.10
N THR A 149 -24.69 8.30 14.22
CA THR A 149 -26.06 8.86 14.24
C THR A 149 -27.06 7.93 14.95
N LYS A 150 -26.60 6.81 15.50
CA LYS A 150 -27.37 5.91 16.38
C LYS A 150 -26.91 6.07 17.82
#